data_AF-A0A962W828-F1
#
_entry.id   AF-A0A962W828-F1
#
_cell.length_a   1.000
_cell.length_b   1.000
_cell.length_c   1.000
_cell.angle_alpha   90.00
_cell.angle_beta   90.00
_cell.angle_gamma   90.00
#
_symmetry.space_group_name_H-M   'P 1'
#
loop_
_entity.id
_entity.type
_entity.pdbx_description
1 polymer ?
#
loop_
_entity_poly.entity_id
_entity_poly.type
_entity_poly.pdbx_seq_one_letter_code
_entity_poly.pdbx_strand_id
1 'polypeptide(L)'
;MPRRPVLPALLWLCAGLATAPARALDYDAVQVSGDVSGEYRYFVDDGDRPGLADHSVSLAAELEFYYPLADSDDSLTFTPFYRWDQHDDDRTHADIRELNWQKVTRDWELSIGISRVFWGVTETVHVVNIINQVDLAESPDEEDLLGQPMVNLTLVRDWGSLDLFVLPYFRERIFPGPNGRPGTNPAISNSKASYESGAEQWHTDFAVRWSDSVDNWDMGVYQFYGTSREPRVDPAFVDIKPDGQVELVPIYDIIHQTGVDLQGTFDAWLLKLEAIYRAGPQDNFFAGAAGFEYTFFDIAGSGADIGII
;
A
#
# COMPACT_ATOMS: atom_id res chain seq x y z
N MET A 1 -44.40 -6.74 0.18
CA MET A 1 -43.74 -5.43 -0.06
C MET A 1 -42.24 -5.64 0.02
N PRO A 2 -41.48 -5.44 -1.06
CA PRO A 2 -40.04 -5.62 -1.03
C PRO A 2 -39.42 -4.45 -0.26
N ARG A 3 -38.69 -4.76 0.81
CA ARG A 3 -37.87 -3.79 1.53
C ARG A 3 -36.77 -3.31 0.60
N ARG A 4 -36.69 -2.00 0.38
CA ARG A 4 -35.58 -1.37 -0.35
C ARG A 4 -34.30 -1.59 0.46
N PRO A 5 -33.17 -1.98 -0.17
CA PRO A 5 -31.88 -1.92 0.50
C PRO A 5 -31.55 -0.44 0.73
N VAL A 6 -31.42 -0.07 2.00
CA VAL A 6 -30.85 1.21 2.41
C VAL A 6 -29.34 1.00 2.33
N LEU A 7 -28.62 1.81 1.55
CA LEU A 7 -27.15 1.82 1.62
C LEU A 7 -26.75 2.18 3.06
N PRO A 8 -25.93 1.39 3.74
CA PRO A 8 -25.42 1.77 5.06
C PRO A 8 -24.50 2.98 4.88
N ALA A 9 -24.85 4.08 5.53
CA ALA A 9 -23.95 5.21 5.67
C ALA A 9 -22.88 4.82 6.70
N LEU A 10 -21.67 4.51 6.24
CA LEU A 10 -20.50 4.39 7.10
C LEU A 10 -20.15 5.79 7.62
N LEU A 11 -20.29 6.03 8.92
CA LEU A 11 -19.78 7.24 9.56
C LEU A 11 -18.44 6.89 10.20
N TRP A 12 -17.34 7.29 9.56
CA TRP A 12 -16.00 7.21 10.14
C TRP A 12 -15.79 8.43 11.03
N LEU A 13 -15.67 8.23 12.33
CA LEU A 13 -15.26 9.29 13.25
C LEU A 13 -13.79 9.04 13.65
N CYS A 14 -12.85 9.41 12.78
CA CYS A 14 -11.43 9.43 13.12
C CYS A 14 -11.18 10.66 14.01
N ALA A 15 -11.05 10.45 15.32
CA ALA A 15 -10.56 11.47 16.23
C ALA A 15 -9.02 11.46 16.20
N GLY A 16 -8.41 12.18 15.27
CA GLY A 16 -6.96 12.40 15.26
C GLY A 16 -6.53 13.24 16.46
N LEU A 17 -5.59 12.74 17.26
CA LEU A 17 -5.05 13.43 18.43
C LEU A 17 -3.54 13.67 18.27
N ALA A 18 -3.20 14.96 18.30
CA ALA A 18 -1.92 15.57 18.65
C ALA A 18 -0.62 14.97 18.09
N THR A 19 -0.18 15.49 16.95
CA THR A 19 1.24 15.50 16.56
C THR A 19 2.03 16.40 17.52
N ALA A 20 2.90 15.82 18.35
CA ALA A 20 3.93 16.60 19.04
C ALA A 20 5.09 16.83 18.06
N PRO A 21 5.56 18.07 17.82
CA PRO A 21 6.74 18.29 17.00
C PRO A 21 7.95 17.67 17.72
N ALA A 22 8.55 16.64 17.11
CA ALA A 22 9.86 16.16 17.53
C ALA A 22 10.88 17.29 17.37
N ARG A 23 11.61 17.61 18.45
CA ARG A 23 12.71 18.58 18.39
C ARG A 23 13.87 17.93 17.65
N ALA A 24 14.19 18.46 16.46
CA ALA A 24 15.47 18.18 15.81
C ALA A 24 16.62 18.66 16.72
N LEU A 25 17.43 17.71 17.18
CA LEU A 25 18.76 17.98 17.73
C LEU A 25 19.78 17.64 16.64
N ASP A 26 20.69 18.58 16.41
CA ASP A 26 21.47 18.73 15.18
C ASP A 26 22.69 17.78 15.10
N TYR A 27 22.94 17.29 13.88
CA TYR A 27 24.07 16.48 13.34
C TYR A 27 24.57 15.28 14.19
N ASP A 28 24.45 14.06 13.64
CA ASP A 28 24.76 12.72 14.21
C ASP A 28 23.66 12.02 15.04
N ALA A 29 22.49 12.64 15.19
CA ALA A 29 21.37 12.06 15.92
C ALA A 29 20.39 11.34 14.98
N VAL A 30 19.99 10.12 15.35
CA VAL A 30 18.85 9.42 14.75
C VAL A 30 17.65 10.35 14.75
N GLN A 31 17.09 10.63 13.57
CA GLN A 31 15.83 11.35 13.43
C GLN A 31 14.70 10.37 13.69
N VAL A 32 13.75 10.75 14.55
CA VAL A 32 12.61 9.92 14.91
C VAL A 32 11.34 10.63 14.52
N SER A 33 10.54 9.98 13.68
CA SER A 33 9.21 10.42 13.26
C SER A 33 8.21 9.27 13.43
N GLY A 34 6.93 9.49 13.15
CA GLY A 34 5.91 8.43 13.23
C GLY A 34 4.57 8.89 13.79
N ASP A 35 3.66 7.94 13.90
CA ASP A 35 2.30 8.14 14.40
C ASP A 35 1.92 7.10 15.45
N VAL A 36 0.97 7.49 16.31
CA VAL A 36 0.29 6.60 17.24
C VAL A 36 -1.19 6.86 17.08
N SER A 37 -1.96 5.83 16.77
CA SER A 37 -3.39 5.92 16.47
C SER A 37 -4.21 5.10 17.46
N GLY A 38 -5.37 5.64 17.83
CA GLY A 38 -6.41 4.94 18.55
C GLY A 38 -7.71 4.97 17.75
N GLU A 39 -8.29 3.81 17.50
CA GLU A 39 -9.53 3.66 16.75
C GLU A 39 -10.63 3.16 17.67
N TYR A 40 -11.82 3.78 17.55
CA TYR A 40 -13.07 3.22 18.06
C TYR A 40 -14.06 3.15 16.92
N ARG A 41 -14.53 1.94 16.61
CA ARG A 41 -15.50 1.69 15.55
C ARG A 41 -16.81 1.23 16.17
N TYR A 42 -17.93 1.75 15.68
CA TYR A 42 -19.27 1.31 16.05
C TYR A 42 -20.09 1.04 14.79
N PHE A 43 -20.77 -0.10 14.76
CA PHE A 43 -21.60 -0.53 13.65
C PHE A 43 -23.07 -0.39 14.02
N VAL A 44 -23.82 0.32 13.18
CA VAL A 44 -25.25 0.57 13.40
C VAL A 44 -26.10 -0.65 13.05
N ASP A 45 -25.68 -1.41 12.04
CA ASP A 45 -26.34 -2.63 11.61
C ASP A 45 -25.74 -3.86 12.31
N ASP A 46 -26.54 -4.93 12.44
CA ASP A 46 -26.04 -6.21 12.95
C ASP A 46 -24.99 -6.81 11.99
N GLY A 47 -24.05 -7.59 12.54
CA GLY A 47 -23.10 -8.36 11.74
C GLY A 47 -23.79 -9.36 10.80
N ASP A 48 -23.22 -9.54 9.61
CA ASP A 48 -23.69 -10.53 8.63
C ASP A 48 -23.36 -11.98 9.01
N ARG A 49 -22.56 -12.16 10.06
CA ARG A 49 -22.12 -13.44 10.63
C ARG A 49 -22.40 -13.49 12.14
N PRO A 50 -22.80 -14.64 12.68
CA PRO A 50 -22.95 -14.81 14.13
C PRO A 50 -21.64 -14.56 14.88
N GLY A 51 -21.68 -13.79 15.97
CA GLY A 51 -20.54 -13.58 16.86
C GLY A 51 -19.68 -12.35 16.55
N LEU A 52 -19.93 -11.64 15.45
CA LEU A 52 -19.25 -10.36 15.19
C LEU A 52 -19.63 -9.30 16.22
N ALA A 53 -18.64 -8.53 16.66
CA ALA A 53 -18.86 -7.42 17.57
C ALA A 53 -19.47 -6.20 16.83
N ASP A 54 -20.32 -5.45 17.54
CA ASP A 54 -20.90 -4.19 17.05
C ASP A 54 -20.04 -2.97 17.35
N HIS A 55 -18.96 -3.17 18.11
CA HIS A 55 -17.95 -2.16 18.33
C HIS A 55 -16.58 -2.81 18.40
N SER A 56 -15.54 -2.03 18.09
CA SER A 56 -14.16 -2.44 18.28
C SER A 56 -13.31 -1.26 18.74
N VAL A 57 -12.25 -1.59 19.48
CA VAL A 57 -11.18 -0.68 19.83
C VAL A 57 -9.88 -1.23 19.26
N SER A 58 -9.06 -0.37 18.68
CA SER A 58 -7.71 -0.75 18.26
C SER A 58 -6.72 0.36 18.58
N LEU A 59 -5.45 -0.01 18.72
CA LEU A 59 -4.32 0.89 18.92
C LEU A 59 -3.23 0.50 17.93
N ALA A 60 -2.52 1.48 17.35
CA ALA A 60 -1.30 1.23 16.60
C ALA A 60 -0.25 2.28 16.85
N ALA A 61 0.98 1.91 16.54
CA ALA A 61 2.11 2.80 16.44
C ALA A 61 2.98 2.40 15.25
N GLU A 62 3.32 3.38 14.42
CA GLU A 62 4.36 3.28 13.40
C GLU A 62 5.43 4.33 13.76
N LEU A 63 6.65 3.88 14.01
CA LEU A 63 7.75 4.79 14.36
C LEU A 63 8.84 4.65 13.31
N GLU A 64 9.31 5.75 12.75
CA GLU A 64 10.41 5.78 11.80
C GLU A 64 11.67 6.28 12.49
N PHE A 65 12.76 5.52 12.33
CA PHE A 65 14.10 5.87 12.77
C PHE A 65 14.97 6.05 11.54
N TYR A 66 15.29 7.31 11.19
CA TYR A 66 16.17 7.66 10.10
C TYR A 66 17.56 8.01 10.63
N TYR A 67 18.57 7.28 10.18
CA TYR A 67 19.96 7.44 10.59
C TYR A 67 20.84 7.81 9.39
N PRO A 68 21.22 9.09 9.22
CA PRO A 68 22.21 9.49 8.23
C PRO A 68 23.60 8.99 8.66
N LEU A 69 24.34 8.36 7.77
CA LEU A 69 25.70 7.91 8.04
C LEU A 69 26.69 9.06 7.87
N ALA A 70 27.44 9.35 8.92
CA ALA A 70 28.43 10.43 8.94
C ALA A 70 29.39 10.36 7.74
N ASP A 71 29.72 11.54 7.20
CA ASP A 71 30.63 11.74 6.07
C ASP A 71 30.20 11.05 4.75
N SER A 72 28.90 10.77 4.58
CA SER A 72 28.33 10.22 3.34
C SER A 72 26.90 10.70 3.09
N ASP A 73 26.41 10.54 1.86
CA ASP A 73 25.00 10.67 1.51
C ASP A 73 24.26 9.31 1.66
N ASP A 74 24.78 8.44 2.54
CA ASP A 74 24.19 7.15 2.83
C ASP A 74 23.28 7.26 4.08
N SER A 75 22.22 6.48 4.12
CA SER A 75 21.27 6.46 5.24
C SER A 75 20.82 5.04 5.59
N LEU A 76 20.35 4.86 6.81
CA LEU A 76 19.64 3.67 7.27
C LEU A 76 18.27 4.10 7.79
N THR A 77 17.21 3.48 7.29
CA THR A 77 15.84 3.68 7.77
C THR A 77 15.35 2.39 8.44
N PHE A 78 14.74 2.53 9.61
CA PHE A 78 14.05 1.43 10.30
C PHE A 78 12.67 1.92 10.77
N THR A 79 11.62 1.24 10.32
CA THR A 79 10.23 1.60 10.62
C THR A 79 9.48 0.40 11.20
N PRO A 80 9.54 0.17 12.53
CA PRO A 80 8.69 -0.81 13.20
C PRO A 80 7.25 -0.34 13.27
N PHE A 81 6.34 -1.31 13.11
CA PHE A 81 4.91 -1.15 13.23
C PHE A 81 4.34 -2.14 14.24
N TYR A 82 3.34 -1.72 15.00
CA TYR A 82 2.54 -2.62 15.82
C TYR A 82 1.09 -2.17 15.87
N ARG A 83 0.18 -3.12 15.68
CA ARG A 83 -1.26 -2.98 15.90
C ARG A 83 -1.73 -3.95 16.98
N TRP A 84 -2.60 -3.47 17.83
CA TRP A 84 -3.47 -4.29 18.67
C TRP A 84 -4.93 -3.99 18.32
N ASP A 85 -5.72 -5.03 18.08
CA ASP A 85 -7.16 -4.96 17.88
C ASP A 85 -7.88 -5.81 18.93
N GLN A 86 -9.01 -5.31 19.43
CA GLN A 86 -9.77 -5.95 20.50
C GLN A 86 -10.43 -7.27 20.08
N HIS A 87 -10.82 -7.41 18.82
CA HIS A 87 -11.69 -8.48 18.35
C HIS A 87 -11.12 -9.30 17.20
N ASP A 88 -10.16 -8.75 16.46
CA ASP A 88 -9.52 -9.42 15.34
C ASP A 88 -8.04 -9.74 15.64
N ASP A 89 -7.77 -11.00 15.97
CA ASP A 89 -6.42 -11.48 16.25
C ASP A 89 -5.52 -11.44 15.00
N ASP A 90 -6.08 -11.59 13.79
CA ASP A 90 -5.32 -11.50 12.53
C ASP A 90 -4.91 -10.04 12.22
N ARG A 91 -5.68 -9.06 12.71
CA ARG A 91 -5.31 -7.64 12.65
C ARG A 91 -4.27 -7.26 13.70
N THR A 92 -4.20 -7.97 14.82
CA THR A 92 -3.17 -7.75 15.85
C THR A 92 -1.83 -8.30 15.40
N HIS A 93 -0.91 -7.43 14.98
CA HIS A 93 0.39 -7.87 14.47
C HIS A 93 1.50 -6.84 14.70
N ALA A 94 2.74 -7.33 14.65
CA ALA A 94 3.95 -6.51 14.56
C ALA A 94 4.55 -6.69 13.17
N ASP A 95 5.05 -5.61 12.58
CA ASP A 95 5.77 -5.67 11.31
C ASP A 95 7.00 -4.76 11.29
N ILE A 96 7.92 -5.06 10.37
CA ILE A 96 8.96 -4.12 9.96
C ILE A 96 8.52 -3.56 8.60
N ARG A 97 7.93 -2.37 8.62
CA ARG A 97 7.48 -1.68 7.40
C ARG A 97 8.67 -1.33 6.54
N GLU A 98 9.76 -0.87 7.15
CA GLU A 98 11.00 -0.57 6.44
C GLU A 98 12.22 -0.94 7.28
N LEU A 99 13.23 -1.50 6.62
CA LEU A 99 14.58 -1.68 7.15
C LEU A 99 15.52 -1.69 5.95
N ASN A 100 16.02 -0.53 5.56
CA ASN A 100 16.82 -0.40 4.35
C ASN A 100 18.01 0.53 4.57
N TRP A 101 19.07 0.20 3.83
CA TRP A 101 20.21 1.08 3.62
C TRP A 101 20.08 1.71 2.23
N GLN A 102 20.25 3.02 2.17
CA GLN A 102 20.25 3.77 0.92
C GLN A 102 21.60 4.46 0.73
N LYS A 103 22.08 4.46 -0.50
CA LYS A 103 23.24 5.23 -0.94
C LYS A 103 22.82 6.15 -2.07
N VAL A 104 22.92 7.44 -1.84
CA VAL A 104 22.64 8.46 -2.85
C VAL A 104 23.95 8.97 -3.41
N THR A 105 24.01 9.15 -4.72
CA THR A 105 25.13 9.81 -5.40
C THR A 105 24.57 10.76 -6.45
N ARG A 106 25.44 11.51 -7.13
CA ARG A 106 25.04 12.45 -8.18
C ARG A 106 24.28 11.82 -9.35
N ASP A 107 24.62 10.57 -9.72
CA ASP A 107 24.14 9.94 -10.97
C ASP A 107 23.36 8.64 -10.73
N TRP A 108 23.32 8.16 -9.50
CA TRP A 108 22.60 6.93 -9.16
C TRP A 108 22.30 6.84 -7.67
N GLU A 109 21.26 6.07 -7.36
CA GLU A 109 20.84 5.74 -6.00
C GLU A 109 20.70 4.22 -5.88
N LEU A 110 21.07 3.67 -4.73
CA LEU A 110 20.93 2.25 -4.44
C LEU A 110 20.25 2.06 -3.09
N SER A 111 19.14 1.35 -3.08
CA SER A 111 18.43 0.95 -1.86
C SER A 111 18.48 -0.57 -1.72
N ILE A 112 18.87 -1.06 -0.55
CA ILE A 112 18.93 -2.48 -0.22
C ILE A 112 18.24 -2.71 1.13
N GLY A 113 17.29 -3.63 1.17
CA GLY A 113 16.62 -4.04 2.40
C GLY A 113 15.12 -4.20 2.18
N ILE A 114 14.33 -3.80 3.18
CA ILE A 114 12.87 -3.78 3.13
C ILE A 114 12.44 -2.32 2.94
N SER A 115 11.74 -2.03 1.84
CA SER A 115 11.32 -0.67 1.49
C SER A 115 9.87 -0.63 1.02
N ARG A 116 9.24 0.53 1.16
CA ARG A 116 7.95 0.85 0.51
C ARG A 116 8.21 1.70 -0.73
N VAL A 117 7.57 1.35 -1.84
CA VAL A 117 7.69 1.99 -3.14
C VAL A 117 6.30 2.38 -3.62
N PHE A 118 6.15 3.63 -4.02
CA PHE A 118 4.89 4.18 -4.50
C PHE A 118 5.16 5.11 -5.68
N TRP A 119 4.37 4.94 -6.75
CA TRP A 119 4.44 5.80 -7.94
C TRP A 119 3.05 6.05 -8.55
N GLY A 120 2.00 5.88 -7.76
CA GLY A 120 0.64 6.25 -8.16
C GLY A 120 0.48 7.77 -8.25
N VAL A 121 -0.39 8.21 -9.16
CA VAL A 121 -0.74 9.62 -9.37
C VAL A 121 -2.22 9.92 -9.15
N THR A 122 -3.13 8.93 -9.20
CA THR A 122 -4.56 9.13 -8.88
C THR A 122 -4.79 9.15 -7.36
N GLU A 123 -6.02 9.32 -6.87
CA GLU A 123 -6.25 9.58 -5.42
C GLU A 123 -7.08 8.52 -4.71
N THR A 124 -7.75 7.63 -5.44
CA THR A 124 -8.66 6.64 -4.85
C THR A 124 -8.21 5.21 -5.09
N VAL A 125 -7.60 4.94 -6.24
CA VAL A 125 -7.11 3.61 -6.61
C VAL A 125 -5.81 3.81 -7.36
N HIS A 126 -4.82 2.97 -7.05
CA HIS A 126 -3.50 3.02 -7.65
C HIS A 126 -3.19 1.76 -8.45
N VAL A 127 -3.76 1.66 -9.65
CA VAL A 127 -3.64 0.43 -10.48
C VAL A 127 -2.20 0.16 -10.92
N VAL A 128 -1.34 1.18 -10.90
CA VAL A 128 0.08 1.06 -11.27
C VAL A 128 0.97 0.52 -10.15
N ASN A 129 0.54 0.59 -8.89
CA ASN A 129 1.35 0.12 -7.76
C ASN A 129 1.42 -1.41 -7.76
N ILE A 130 2.62 -1.96 -7.87
CA ILE A 130 2.82 -3.41 -8.01
C ILE A 130 4.03 -3.98 -7.25
N ILE A 131 4.86 -3.13 -6.64
CA ILE A 131 6.07 -3.60 -5.94
C ILE A 131 5.69 -4.18 -4.58
N ASN A 132 5.01 -3.37 -3.77
CA ASN A 132 4.63 -3.70 -2.41
C ASN A 132 3.31 -4.46 -2.36
N GLN A 133 3.18 -5.29 -1.32
CA GLN A 133 1.96 -6.01 -1.01
C GLN A 133 1.07 -5.16 -0.11
N VAL A 134 -0.24 -5.17 -0.33
CA VAL A 134 -1.23 -4.52 0.54
C VAL A 134 -1.36 -5.25 1.87
N ASP A 135 -1.57 -4.50 2.95
CA ASP A 135 -1.99 -4.96 4.26
C ASP A 135 -3.49 -4.70 4.43
N LEU A 136 -4.32 -5.64 3.97
CA LEU A 136 -5.78 -5.45 3.91
C LEU A 136 -6.42 -5.54 5.31
N ALA A 137 -5.67 -5.99 6.33
CA ALA A 137 -6.14 -5.99 7.71
C ALA A 137 -6.14 -4.58 8.32
N GLU A 138 -5.28 -3.67 7.86
CA GLU A 138 -5.23 -2.30 8.36
C GLU A 138 -6.40 -1.46 7.83
N SER A 139 -6.60 -1.48 6.50
CA SER A 139 -7.63 -0.70 5.83
C SER A 139 -8.22 -1.42 4.60
N PRO A 140 -9.52 -1.22 4.31
CA PRO A 140 -10.18 -1.83 3.15
C PRO A 140 -9.96 -1.05 1.83
N ASP A 141 -9.33 0.13 1.87
CA ASP A 141 -9.07 0.96 0.69
C ASP A 141 -7.74 0.60 -0.01
N GLU A 142 -6.97 -0.34 0.54
CA GLU A 142 -5.72 -0.86 -0.03
C GLU A 142 -4.53 0.12 0.00
N GLU A 143 -4.60 1.17 0.81
CA GLU A 143 -3.54 2.19 0.91
C GLU A 143 -2.42 1.80 1.89
N ASP A 144 -2.69 0.91 2.85
CA ASP A 144 -1.68 0.40 3.77
C ASP A 144 -0.81 -0.66 3.10
N LEU A 145 0.49 -0.37 2.96
CA LEU A 145 1.45 -1.25 2.28
C LEU A 145 2.40 -1.93 3.26
N LEU A 146 2.70 -3.19 2.99
CA LEU A 146 3.81 -3.94 3.59
C LEU A 146 5.13 -3.53 2.91
N GLY A 147 6.21 -3.51 3.68
CA GLY A 147 7.56 -3.36 3.13
C GLY A 147 7.97 -4.54 2.26
N GLN A 148 8.63 -4.29 1.13
CA GLN A 148 9.08 -5.31 0.19
C GLN A 148 10.59 -5.53 0.31
N PRO A 149 11.08 -6.76 0.58
CA PRO A 149 12.51 -7.07 0.46
C PRO A 149 12.99 -6.89 -0.98
N MET A 150 14.00 -6.06 -1.18
CA MET A 150 14.42 -5.63 -2.51
C MET A 150 15.85 -5.09 -2.57
N VAL A 151 16.36 -5.07 -3.81
CA VAL A 151 17.44 -4.20 -4.25
C VAL A 151 16.87 -3.31 -5.36
N ASN A 152 16.96 -1.99 -5.19
CA ASN A 152 16.62 -1.01 -6.22
C ASN A 152 17.84 -0.18 -6.59
N LEU A 153 18.17 -0.14 -7.88
CA LEU A 153 19.15 0.75 -8.45
C LEU A 153 18.44 1.77 -9.35
N THR A 154 18.49 3.04 -8.98
CA THR A 154 18.00 4.16 -9.78
C THR A 154 19.16 4.81 -10.50
N LEU A 155 19.08 4.97 -11.82
CA LEU A 155 20.05 5.67 -12.64
C LEU A 155 19.46 7.02 -13.08
N VAL A 156 20.05 8.12 -12.64
CA VAL A 156 19.56 9.48 -12.95
C VAL A 156 20.32 10.06 -14.13
N ARG A 157 19.63 10.42 -15.22
CA ARG A 157 20.23 10.93 -16.46
C ARG A 157 19.46 12.14 -16.98
N ASP A 158 20.02 12.82 -17.98
CA ASP A 158 19.36 13.97 -18.63
C ASP A 158 18.04 13.62 -19.35
N TRP A 159 17.77 12.32 -19.56
CA TRP A 159 16.53 11.81 -20.18
C TRP A 159 15.53 11.24 -19.16
N GLY A 160 15.77 11.48 -17.87
CA GLY A 160 14.97 10.96 -16.76
C GLY A 160 15.70 9.91 -15.93
N SER A 161 14.92 9.21 -15.11
CA SER A 161 15.38 8.18 -14.18
C SER A 161 15.00 6.79 -14.67
N LEU A 162 15.90 5.82 -14.48
CA LEU A 162 15.65 4.40 -14.72
C LEU A 162 15.85 3.61 -13.42
N ASP A 163 14.75 3.07 -12.90
CA ASP A 163 14.73 2.21 -11.73
C ASP A 163 14.80 0.73 -12.13
N LEU A 164 15.66 -0.02 -11.46
CA LEU A 164 15.90 -1.44 -11.67
C LEU A 164 15.69 -2.19 -10.36
N PHE A 165 14.64 -3.03 -10.31
CA PHE A 165 14.23 -3.75 -9.13
C PHE A 165 14.53 -5.25 -9.23
N VAL A 166 15.12 -5.79 -8.17
CA VAL A 166 15.20 -7.23 -7.89
C VAL A 166 14.52 -7.48 -6.55
N LEU A 167 13.50 -8.34 -6.55
CA LEU A 167 12.66 -8.61 -5.38
C LEU A 167 12.84 -10.09 -5.00
N PRO A 168 13.80 -10.43 -4.12
CA PRO A 168 14.18 -11.82 -3.86
C PRO A 168 13.20 -12.59 -2.95
N TYR A 169 12.25 -11.91 -2.31
CA TYR A 169 11.32 -12.52 -1.37
C TYR A 169 9.94 -11.86 -1.44
N PHE A 170 8.91 -12.64 -1.73
CA PHE A 170 7.52 -12.21 -1.77
C PHE A 170 6.89 -12.25 -0.37
N ARG A 171 6.12 -11.22 -0.03
CA ARG A 171 5.31 -11.18 1.19
C ARG A 171 3.84 -11.38 0.83
N GLU A 172 3.17 -12.25 1.57
CA GLU A 172 1.73 -12.48 1.42
C GLU A 172 0.92 -11.29 1.92
N ARG A 173 -0.25 -11.06 1.30
CA ARG A 173 -1.26 -10.12 1.78
C ARG A 173 -1.75 -10.57 3.16
N ILE A 174 -1.85 -9.63 4.09
CA ILE A 174 -2.54 -9.85 5.37
C ILE A 174 -4.01 -9.49 5.16
N PHE A 175 -4.92 -10.38 5.54
CA PHE A 175 -6.37 -10.23 5.40
C PHE A 175 -7.03 -10.02 6.76
N PRO A 176 -8.17 -9.29 6.83
CA PRO A 176 -9.01 -9.28 8.03
C PRO A 176 -9.38 -10.70 8.44
N GLY A 177 -9.32 -10.97 9.73
CA GLY A 177 -9.61 -12.27 10.26
C GLY A 177 -11.10 -12.60 10.25
N PRO A 178 -11.48 -13.80 10.71
CA PRO A 178 -12.87 -14.20 10.75
C PRO A 178 -13.77 -13.38 11.67
N ASN A 179 -13.19 -12.75 12.69
CA ASN A 179 -13.87 -11.80 13.57
C ASN A 179 -13.73 -10.34 13.10
N GLY A 180 -12.97 -10.11 12.03
CA GLY A 180 -12.73 -8.80 11.43
C GLY A 180 -14.01 -8.18 10.86
N ARG A 181 -14.16 -6.88 11.11
CA ARG A 181 -15.27 -6.07 10.61
C ARG A 181 -14.76 -4.67 10.21
N PRO A 182 -14.79 -4.29 8.93
CA PRO A 182 -15.23 -5.08 7.78
C PRO A 182 -14.34 -6.31 7.54
N GLY A 183 -14.86 -7.30 6.82
CA GLY A 183 -14.15 -8.55 6.51
C GLY A 183 -14.94 -9.37 5.48
N THR A 184 -14.33 -10.45 4.98
CA THR A 184 -14.94 -11.33 3.99
C THR A 184 -15.63 -12.54 4.65
N ASN A 185 -16.61 -13.12 3.95
CA ASN A 185 -17.29 -14.34 4.39
C ASN A 185 -17.44 -15.33 3.20
N PRO A 186 -16.72 -16.46 3.19
CA PRO A 186 -15.75 -16.89 4.20
C PRO A 186 -14.53 -15.96 4.29
N ALA A 187 -13.84 -15.98 5.44
CA ALA A 187 -12.58 -15.24 5.59
C ALA A 187 -11.50 -15.83 4.68
N ILE A 188 -10.45 -15.05 4.39
CA ILE A 188 -9.30 -15.49 3.58
C ILE A 188 -8.17 -15.87 4.53
N SER A 189 -7.49 -16.98 4.24
CA SER A 189 -6.49 -17.53 5.15
C SER A 189 -5.20 -16.74 5.18
N ASN A 190 -4.77 -16.34 6.37
CA ASN A 190 -3.44 -15.78 6.64
C ASN A 190 -2.38 -16.85 6.95
N SER A 191 -2.77 -18.12 7.10
CA SER A 191 -1.85 -19.20 7.49
C SER A 191 -1.51 -20.19 6.36
N LYS A 192 -2.15 -20.03 5.20
CA LYS A 192 -2.01 -20.94 4.07
C LYS A 192 -2.25 -20.18 2.77
N ALA A 193 -1.28 -20.26 1.88
CA ALA A 193 -1.38 -19.72 0.52
C ALA A 193 -1.01 -20.80 -0.50
N SER A 194 -1.37 -20.56 -1.75
CA SER A 194 -0.93 -21.35 -2.90
C SER A 194 -0.21 -20.46 -3.90
N TYR A 195 0.85 -20.98 -4.50
CA TYR A 195 1.67 -20.27 -5.47
C TYR A 195 1.68 -21.00 -6.80
N GLU A 196 1.68 -20.25 -7.90
CA GLU A 196 1.97 -20.82 -9.22
C GLU A 196 3.43 -21.28 -9.32
N SER A 197 4.36 -20.46 -8.81
CA SER A 197 5.78 -20.82 -8.76
C SER A 197 6.06 -21.83 -7.64
N GLY A 198 6.76 -22.91 -7.98
CA GLY A 198 7.25 -23.87 -6.99
C GLY A 198 8.35 -23.34 -6.06
N ALA A 199 8.84 -22.10 -6.28
CA ALA A 199 9.72 -21.41 -5.35
C ALA A 199 8.95 -20.66 -4.24
N GLU A 200 7.61 -20.63 -4.30
CA GLU A 200 6.73 -19.98 -3.31
C GLU A 200 7.19 -18.53 -3.02
N GLN A 201 7.36 -18.15 -1.75
CA GLN A 201 7.81 -16.81 -1.37
C GLN A 201 9.22 -16.48 -1.88
N TRP A 202 10.03 -17.48 -2.24
CA TRP A 202 11.40 -17.28 -2.73
C TRP A 202 11.50 -17.10 -4.24
N HIS A 203 10.38 -17.05 -4.96
CA HIS A 203 10.39 -16.64 -6.36
C HIS A 203 10.92 -15.20 -6.46
N THR A 204 11.95 -15.00 -7.27
CA THR A 204 12.53 -13.67 -7.49
C THR A 204 11.74 -12.92 -8.56
N ASP A 205 11.15 -11.80 -8.18
CA ASP A 205 10.42 -10.92 -9.08
C ASP A 205 11.32 -9.77 -9.56
N PHE A 206 10.95 -9.17 -10.69
CA PHE A 206 11.71 -8.11 -11.34
C PHE A 206 10.81 -6.98 -11.80
N ALA A 207 11.31 -5.75 -11.71
CA ALA A 207 10.67 -4.60 -12.34
C ALA A 207 11.71 -3.66 -12.95
N VAL A 208 11.32 -2.97 -14.02
CA VAL A 208 12.04 -1.82 -14.56
C VAL A 208 11.06 -0.69 -14.77
N ARG A 209 11.41 0.51 -14.34
CA ARG A 209 10.60 1.71 -14.54
C ARG A 209 11.46 2.83 -15.12
N TRP A 210 10.96 3.51 -16.13
CA TRP A 210 11.49 4.78 -16.61
C TRP A 210 10.52 5.88 -16.21
N SER A 211 11.04 7.02 -15.75
CA SER A 211 10.23 8.24 -15.61
C SER A 211 11.01 9.49 -15.92
N ASP A 212 10.29 10.51 -16.38
CA ASP A 212 10.85 11.81 -16.70
C ASP A 212 9.80 12.91 -16.49
N SER A 213 10.28 14.14 -16.33
CA SER A 213 9.44 15.34 -16.20
C SER A 213 9.79 16.30 -17.33
N VAL A 214 8.84 16.52 -18.24
CA VAL A 214 9.01 17.36 -19.42
C VAL A 214 7.96 18.47 -19.43
N ASP A 215 8.42 19.71 -19.34
CA ASP A 215 7.58 20.91 -19.19
C ASP A 215 6.61 20.79 -18.01
N ASN A 216 5.33 20.55 -18.30
CA ASN A 216 4.25 20.47 -17.33
C ASN A 216 3.81 19.03 -17.06
N TRP A 217 4.48 18.05 -17.65
CA TRP A 217 4.12 16.64 -17.57
C TRP A 217 5.14 15.84 -16.77
N ASP A 218 4.67 15.07 -15.82
CA ASP A 218 5.40 13.98 -15.18
C ASP A 218 4.88 12.66 -15.77
N MET A 219 5.79 11.80 -16.24
CA MET A 219 5.42 10.56 -16.91
C MET A 219 6.27 9.38 -16.44
N GLY A 220 5.64 8.22 -16.35
CA GLY A 220 6.29 6.95 -16.04
C GLY A 220 5.79 5.83 -16.93
N VAL A 221 6.70 4.89 -17.24
CA VAL A 221 6.36 3.60 -17.84
C VAL A 221 7.16 2.53 -17.13
N TYR A 222 6.53 1.39 -16.85
CA TYR A 222 7.23 0.26 -16.23
C TYR A 222 6.81 -1.08 -16.81
N GLN A 223 7.67 -2.06 -16.57
CA GLN A 223 7.38 -3.48 -16.79
C GLN A 223 7.70 -4.24 -15.50
N PHE A 224 6.75 -5.03 -15.03
CA PHE A 224 6.88 -5.96 -13.93
C PHE A 224 6.75 -7.41 -14.44
N TYR A 225 7.55 -8.31 -13.86
CA TYR A 225 7.41 -9.76 -13.98
C TYR A 225 7.60 -10.39 -12.61
N GLY A 226 6.58 -11.11 -12.15
CA GLY A 226 6.65 -11.73 -10.83
C GLY A 226 5.32 -12.16 -10.27
N THR A 227 5.32 -12.45 -8.98
CA THR A 227 4.14 -12.88 -8.23
C THR A 227 3.09 -11.75 -8.19
N SER A 228 1.79 -12.05 -8.35
CA SER A 228 0.73 -11.04 -8.28
C SER A 228 0.61 -10.46 -6.87
N ARG A 229 0.40 -9.15 -6.74
CA ARG A 229 0.08 -8.49 -5.45
C ARG A 229 -1.41 -8.52 -5.14
N GLU A 230 -2.20 -9.03 -6.07
CA GLU A 230 -3.63 -9.26 -5.96
C GLU A 230 -3.87 -10.77 -6.09
N PRO A 231 -3.90 -11.51 -4.98
CA PRO A 231 -4.21 -12.94 -5.01
C PRO A 231 -5.66 -13.14 -5.43
N ARG A 232 -5.91 -14.20 -6.20
CA ARG A 232 -7.27 -14.68 -6.42
C ARG A 232 -7.66 -15.62 -5.29
N VAL A 233 -8.96 -15.83 -5.16
CA VAL A 233 -9.54 -16.86 -4.29
C VAL A 233 -10.44 -17.76 -5.12
N ASP A 234 -10.30 -19.07 -4.94
CA ASP A 234 -11.17 -20.07 -5.56
C ASP A 234 -11.99 -20.75 -4.46
N PRO A 235 -13.34 -20.68 -4.48
CA PRO A 235 -14.19 -21.36 -3.50
C PRO A 235 -13.99 -22.89 -3.44
N ALA A 236 -13.37 -23.50 -4.45
CA ALA A 236 -12.99 -24.91 -4.45
C ALA A 236 -11.72 -25.21 -3.62
N PHE A 237 -10.93 -24.18 -3.30
CA PHE A 237 -9.70 -24.27 -2.51
C PHE A 237 -9.87 -23.59 -1.16
N VAL A 238 -10.20 -24.40 -0.15
CA VAL A 238 -10.41 -23.93 1.22
C VAL A 238 -9.44 -24.55 2.22
N ASP A 239 -9.20 -23.83 3.30
CA ASP A 239 -8.56 -24.33 4.50
C ASP A 239 -9.62 -24.58 5.58
N ILE A 240 -9.61 -25.78 6.16
CA ILE A 240 -10.53 -26.14 7.25
C ILE A 240 -9.73 -26.15 8.54
N LYS A 241 -9.99 -25.17 9.40
CA LYS A 241 -9.33 -25.01 10.68
C LYS A 241 -9.74 -26.10 11.67
N PRO A 242 -8.92 -26.36 12.72
CA PRO A 242 -9.24 -27.37 13.74
C PRO A 242 -10.58 -27.15 14.46
N ASP A 243 -11.06 -25.92 14.54
CA ASP A 243 -12.35 -25.54 15.14
C ASP A 243 -13.55 -25.67 14.17
N GLY A 244 -13.30 -26.09 12.92
CA GLY A 244 -14.31 -26.27 11.88
C GLY A 244 -14.57 -25.03 11.03
N GLN A 245 -13.86 -23.92 11.27
CA GLN A 245 -13.93 -22.74 10.42
C GLN A 245 -13.38 -23.02 9.02
N VAL A 246 -14.06 -22.50 8.00
CA VAL A 246 -13.65 -22.62 6.59
C VAL A 246 -13.14 -21.27 6.13
N GLU A 247 -11.92 -21.25 5.60
CA GLU A 247 -11.28 -20.07 5.01
C GLU A 247 -10.95 -20.31 3.54
N LEU A 248 -10.99 -19.26 2.72
CA LEU A 248 -10.51 -19.29 1.34
C LEU A 248 -8.99 -19.24 1.31
N VAL A 249 -8.34 -20.09 0.52
CA VAL A 249 -6.88 -20.04 0.34
C VAL A 249 -6.55 -19.02 -0.75
N PRO A 250 -5.76 -17.96 -0.46
CA PRO A 250 -5.27 -17.05 -1.48
C PRO A 250 -4.32 -17.78 -2.43
N ILE A 251 -4.46 -17.51 -3.73
CA ILE A 251 -3.64 -18.10 -4.77
C ILE A 251 -2.91 -17.00 -5.54
N TYR A 252 -1.59 -17.06 -5.53
CA TYR A 252 -0.68 -16.10 -6.12
C TYR A 252 -0.15 -16.61 -7.47
N ASP A 253 -0.57 -15.94 -8.55
CA ASP A 253 -0.11 -16.21 -9.91
C ASP A 253 1.17 -15.46 -10.26
N ILE A 254 1.91 -15.96 -11.24
CA ILE A 254 2.96 -15.21 -11.93
C ILE A 254 2.32 -14.38 -13.05
N ILE A 255 2.64 -13.09 -13.06
CA ILE A 255 2.07 -12.13 -14.01
C ILE A 255 3.17 -11.34 -14.74
N HIS A 256 2.80 -10.81 -15.89
CA HIS A 256 3.50 -9.72 -16.56
C HIS A 256 2.60 -8.50 -16.55
N GLN A 257 3.08 -7.37 -16.02
CA GLN A 257 2.32 -6.12 -15.99
C GLN A 257 3.13 -5.00 -16.62
N THR A 258 2.58 -4.37 -17.66
CA THR A 258 3.07 -3.11 -18.20
C THR A 258 2.16 -2.01 -17.71
N GLY A 259 2.72 -0.91 -17.21
CA GLY A 259 1.91 0.22 -16.77
C GLY A 259 2.49 1.57 -17.16
N VAL A 260 1.61 2.56 -17.17
CA VAL A 260 1.93 3.97 -17.40
C VAL A 260 1.26 4.83 -16.34
N ASP A 261 1.98 5.84 -15.89
CA ASP A 261 1.49 6.91 -15.03
C ASP A 261 1.77 8.26 -15.72
N LEU A 262 0.80 9.18 -15.67
CA LEU A 262 0.90 10.49 -16.29
C LEU A 262 0.20 11.53 -15.42
N GLN A 263 0.92 12.59 -15.08
CA GLN A 263 0.39 13.75 -14.38
C GLN A 263 0.72 15.02 -15.16
N GLY A 264 -0.25 15.92 -15.33
CA GLY A 264 -0.08 17.19 -16.02
C GLY A 264 -0.61 18.36 -15.22
N THR A 265 0.21 19.39 -15.01
CA THR A 265 -0.17 20.61 -14.26
C THR A 265 -0.31 21.81 -15.20
N PHE A 266 -1.50 22.39 -15.29
CA PHE A 266 -1.82 23.51 -16.19
C PHE A 266 -2.57 24.62 -15.47
N ASP A 267 -1.81 25.60 -14.97
CA ASP A 267 -2.32 26.70 -14.13
C ASP A 267 -3.09 26.17 -12.91
N ALA A 268 -4.43 26.19 -12.98
CA ALA A 268 -5.32 25.71 -11.93
C ALA A 268 -5.73 24.24 -12.09
N TRP A 269 -5.40 23.60 -13.21
CA TRP A 269 -5.77 22.22 -13.51
C TRP A 269 -4.64 21.25 -13.17
N LEU A 270 -5.01 20.13 -12.56
CA LEU A 270 -4.17 18.94 -12.44
C LEU A 270 -4.89 17.81 -13.17
N LEU A 271 -4.21 17.11 -14.07
CA LEU A 271 -4.74 15.96 -14.79
C LEU A 271 -3.92 14.73 -14.42
N LYS A 272 -4.58 13.61 -14.13
CA LYS A 272 -3.94 12.38 -13.66
C LYS A 272 -4.47 11.19 -14.44
N LEU A 273 -3.59 10.29 -14.83
CA LEU A 273 -3.91 9.05 -15.52
C LEU A 273 -2.97 7.94 -15.05
N GLU A 274 -3.56 6.81 -14.75
CA GLU A 274 -2.89 5.54 -14.52
C GLU A 274 -3.52 4.48 -15.42
N ALA A 275 -2.70 3.66 -16.08
CA ALA A 275 -3.21 2.54 -16.87
C ALA A 275 -2.24 1.36 -16.86
N ILE A 276 -2.80 0.15 -16.88
CA ILE A 276 -2.04 -1.10 -16.95
C ILE A 276 -2.59 -2.04 -18.00
N TYR A 277 -1.70 -2.87 -18.52
CA TYR A 277 -2.02 -4.13 -19.16
C TYR A 277 -1.38 -5.25 -18.35
N ARG A 278 -2.18 -6.20 -17.87
CA ARG A 278 -1.71 -7.36 -17.12
C ARG A 278 -2.01 -8.64 -17.91
N ALA A 279 -0.99 -9.48 -18.05
CA ALA A 279 -1.11 -10.83 -18.58
C ALA A 279 -0.78 -11.84 -17.49
N GLY A 280 -1.64 -12.84 -17.32
CA GLY A 280 -1.49 -13.89 -16.32
C GLY A 280 -2.12 -15.22 -16.78
N PRO A 281 -2.11 -16.25 -15.94
CA PRO A 281 -2.54 -17.59 -16.32
C PRO A 281 -4.05 -17.70 -16.55
N GLN A 282 -4.84 -16.88 -15.85
CA GLN A 282 -6.30 -16.89 -15.94
C GLN A 282 -6.78 -16.07 -17.14
N ASP A 283 -6.45 -14.78 -17.15
CA ASP A 283 -6.89 -13.82 -18.15
C ASP A 283 -5.84 -12.74 -18.39
N ASN A 284 -5.95 -12.08 -19.54
CA ASN A 284 -5.26 -10.84 -19.85
C ASN A 284 -6.27 -9.69 -19.84
N PHE A 285 -5.93 -8.58 -19.20
CA PHE A 285 -6.84 -7.45 -19.09
C PHE A 285 -6.13 -6.10 -19.10
N PHE A 286 -6.93 -5.06 -19.36
CA PHE A 286 -6.55 -3.67 -19.18
C PHE A 286 -7.32 -3.09 -18.01
N ALA A 287 -6.66 -2.26 -17.20
CA ALA A 287 -7.29 -1.46 -16.15
C ALA A 287 -6.71 -0.05 -16.18
N GLY A 288 -7.45 0.91 -15.65
CA GLY A 288 -6.99 2.30 -15.61
C GLY A 288 -7.85 3.16 -14.70
N ALA A 289 -7.24 4.22 -14.19
CA ALA A 289 -7.87 5.26 -13.40
C ALA A 289 -7.47 6.63 -13.97
N ALA A 290 -8.39 7.58 -13.97
CA ALA A 290 -8.11 8.94 -14.41
C ALA A 290 -8.85 9.93 -13.52
N GLY A 291 -8.18 11.05 -13.20
CA GLY A 291 -8.68 12.08 -12.32
C GLY A 291 -8.32 13.46 -12.84
N PHE A 292 -9.01 14.48 -12.33
CA PHE A 292 -8.60 15.85 -12.50
C PHE A 292 -8.87 16.63 -11.22
N GLU A 293 -8.01 17.60 -10.92
CA GLU A 293 -8.27 18.58 -9.88
C GLU A 293 -8.35 19.98 -10.49
N TYR A 294 -9.19 20.83 -9.92
CA TYR A 294 -9.24 22.25 -10.24
C TYR A 294 -9.18 23.10 -8.96
N THR A 295 -8.22 24.01 -8.89
CA THR A 295 -8.03 24.88 -7.72
C THR A 295 -8.57 26.29 -7.98
N PHE A 296 -9.52 26.71 -7.16
CA PHE A 296 -9.93 28.11 -7.04
C PHE A 296 -9.01 28.82 -6.05
N PHE A 297 -8.11 29.64 -6.56
CA PHE A 297 -7.16 30.40 -5.76
C PHE A 297 -7.78 31.64 -5.12
N ASP A 298 -7.34 31.96 -3.90
CA ASP A 298 -7.63 33.20 -3.17
C ASP A 298 -9.11 33.59 -3.16
N ILE A 299 -9.96 32.67 -2.70
CA ILE A 299 -11.41 32.89 -2.70
C ILE A 299 -11.75 34.11 -1.85
N ALA A 300 -12.39 35.07 -2.50
CA ALA A 300 -12.81 36.35 -1.92
C ALA A 300 -11.67 37.17 -1.28
N GLY A 301 -10.42 37.00 -1.72
CA GLY A 301 -9.27 37.75 -1.18
C GLY A 301 -8.86 37.33 0.24
N SER A 302 -9.22 36.10 0.63
CA SER A 302 -9.00 35.57 1.98
C SER A 302 -7.65 34.88 2.17
N GLY A 303 -6.93 34.59 1.08
CA GLY A 303 -5.76 33.72 1.06
C GLY A 303 -6.09 32.23 1.18
N ALA A 304 -7.37 31.85 1.11
CA ALA A 304 -7.81 30.46 1.13
C ALA A 304 -8.07 29.94 -0.30
N ASP A 305 -7.60 28.72 -0.55
CA ASP A 305 -7.81 28.01 -1.81
C ASP A 305 -8.82 26.87 -1.62
N ILE A 306 -9.62 26.57 -2.65
CA ILE A 306 -10.51 25.39 -2.67
C ILE A 306 -10.23 24.57 -3.92
N GLY A 307 -9.94 23.28 -3.73
CA GLY A 307 -9.84 22.29 -4.80
C GLY A 307 -11.17 21.57 -5.04
N ILE A 308 -11.49 21.34 -6.31
CA ILE A 308 -12.41 20.29 -6.74
C ILE A 308 -11.55 19.12 -7.20
N ILE A 309 -11.88 17.92 -6.73
CA ILE A 309 -11.34 16.62 -7.13
C ILE A 309 -12.48 15.73 -7.63
#